data_AF-A0A661XCL0-F1
#
_entry.id   AF-A0A661XCL0-F1
#
_cell.length_a   1.000
_cell.length_b   1.000
_cell.length_c   1.000
_cell.angle_alpha   90.00
_cell.angle_beta   90.00
_cell.angle_gamma   90.00
#
_symmetry.space_group_name_H-M   'P 1'
#
loop_
_entity.id
_entity.type
_entity.pdbx_description
1 polymer ?
#
loop_
_entity_poly.entity_id
_entity_poly.type
_entity_poly.pdbx_seq_one_letter_code
_entity_poly.pdbx_strand_id
1 'polypeptide(L)'
;MEKSGYLVIDDFDDGDLISKIGGTEGTWNCNPQDKSQFCKMYFSKDTPTGDGYSIRLRYDIDSPITYDSEYPNIAFNGFYIKLNGLDISGFDYLGVNLKGTTPQVKMEVKFEDGNFEKFIIRGIKRFWDKYYVYLKRKGRVKEIVFVFDKDTPIREGVLYIDNIVLRKREYRRIE
;
A
#
# COMPACT_ATOMS: atom_id res chain seq x y z
N MET A 1 -13.27 -7.08 13.12
CA MET A 1 -13.54 -8.21 14.04
C MET A 1 -12.40 -9.22 13.89
N GLU A 2 -11.54 -9.38 14.90
CA GLU A 2 -10.43 -10.33 14.87
C GLU A 2 -10.99 -11.77 14.88
N LYS A 3 -10.77 -12.54 13.82
CA LYS A 3 -10.91 -14.00 13.85
C LYS A 3 -9.52 -14.54 14.16
N SER A 4 -9.39 -15.54 15.04
CA SER A 4 -8.11 -15.99 15.60
C SER A 4 -6.98 -16.08 14.55
N GLY A 5 -6.08 -15.09 14.52
CA GLY A 5 -4.96 -15.02 13.58
C GLY A 5 -5.19 -14.25 12.27
N TYR A 6 -6.26 -13.49 12.15
CA TYR A 6 -6.58 -12.65 11.00
C TYR A 6 -7.14 -11.29 11.45
N LEU A 7 -6.55 -10.21 10.95
CA LEU A 7 -7.00 -8.84 11.20
C LEU A 7 -7.12 -8.09 9.88
N VAL A 8 -8.28 -7.47 9.64
CA VAL A 8 -8.47 -6.54 8.52
C VAL A 8 -7.98 -5.17 8.98
N ILE A 9 -7.01 -4.61 8.27
CA ILE A 9 -6.60 -3.21 8.43
C ILE A 9 -7.63 -2.33 7.73
N ASP A 10 -7.86 -2.59 6.45
CA ASP A 10 -8.97 -1.98 5.71
C ASP A 10 -9.45 -2.82 4.53
N ASP A 11 -10.73 -2.72 4.22
CA ASP A 11 -11.42 -3.24 3.04
C ASP A 11 -11.99 -2.11 2.16
N PHE A 12 -11.99 -0.86 2.64
CA PHE A 12 -12.50 0.34 1.95
C PHE A 12 -13.99 0.28 1.58
N ASP A 13 -14.75 -0.68 2.11
CA ASP A 13 -16.13 -0.90 1.68
C ASP A 13 -17.06 0.28 2.05
N ASP A 14 -16.72 1.03 3.10
CA ASP A 14 -17.50 2.17 3.59
C ASP A 14 -17.23 3.49 2.82
N GLY A 15 -16.13 3.57 2.06
CA GLY A 15 -15.75 4.77 1.35
C GLY A 15 -15.30 5.92 2.26
N ASP A 16 -14.73 5.63 3.43
CA ASP A 16 -14.09 6.60 4.32
C ASP A 16 -12.56 6.54 4.23
N LEU A 17 -11.87 7.60 4.65
CA LEU A 17 -10.40 7.68 4.75
C LEU A 17 -9.88 7.38 6.15
N ILE A 18 -10.67 6.60 6.89
CA ILE A 18 -10.35 6.06 8.20
C ILE A 18 -10.47 4.54 8.10
N SER A 19 -9.34 3.86 8.17
CA SER A 19 -9.28 2.40 8.15
C SER A 19 -10.06 1.76 9.31
N LYS A 20 -10.36 0.45 9.22
CA LYS A 20 -11.09 -0.31 10.27
C LYS A 20 -10.39 -0.31 11.63
N ILE A 21 -9.11 0.03 11.67
CA ILE A 21 -8.30 0.18 12.89
C ILE A 21 -8.19 1.64 13.37
N GLY A 22 -8.92 2.58 12.77
CA GLY A 22 -8.99 3.99 13.13
C GLY A 22 -7.85 4.86 12.59
N GLY A 23 -7.07 4.34 11.64
CA GLY A 23 -5.94 5.04 11.04
C GLY A 23 -6.31 5.86 9.82
N THR A 24 -5.79 7.09 9.72
CA THR A 24 -6.04 7.97 8.58
C THR A 24 -5.29 7.54 7.32
N GLU A 25 -5.85 7.89 6.18
CA GLU A 25 -5.33 7.52 4.87
C GLU A 25 -5.15 8.73 3.95
N GLY A 26 -4.22 8.65 3.01
CA GLY A 26 -4.04 9.76 2.06
C GLY A 26 -2.90 9.56 1.08
N THR A 27 -2.78 10.51 0.17
CA THR A 27 -1.68 10.55 -0.81
C THR A 27 -0.70 11.67 -0.49
N TRP A 28 0.50 11.55 -1.03
CA TRP A 28 1.55 12.54 -0.88
C TRP A 28 2.37 12.61 -2.17
N ASN A 29 2.99 13.77 -2.38
CA ASN A 29 3.90 14.07 -3.48
C ASN A 29 5.24 14.51 -2.87
N CYS A 30 6.39 14.10 -3.42
CA CYS A 30 7.69 14.58 -2.93
C CYS A 30 7.81 16.11 -2.93
N ASN A 31 7.15 16.77 -3.88
CA ASN A 31 7.02 18.22 -3.94
C ASN A 31 5.59 18.60 -4.37
N PRO A 32 4.73 19.04 -3.43
CA PRO A 32 3.35 19.46 -3.73
C PRO A 32 3.22 20.66 -4.68
N GLN A 33 4.29 21.42 -4.91
CA GLN A 33 4.31 22.56 -5.82
C GLN A 33 4.60 22.16 -7.26
N ASP A 34 5.24 21.01 -7.48
CA ASP A 34 5.38 20.45 -8.82
C ASP A 34 4.03 19.90 -9.30
N LYS A 35 3.52 20.46 -10.39
CA LYS A 35 2.22 20.08 -10.98
C LYS A 35 2.34 19.03 -12.07
N SER A 36 3.56 18.65 -12.47
CA SER A 36 3.80 17.58 -13.45
C SER A 36 3.62 16.19 -12.83
N GLN A 37 4.00 16.03 -11.56
CA GLN A 37 3.83 14.80 -10.81
C GLN A 37 2.58 14.82 -9.91
N PHE A 38 2.01 13.65 -9.66
CA PHE A 38 0.92 13.51 -8.69
C PHE A 38 0.72 12.07 -8.21
N CYS A 39 0.12 11.92 -7.03
CA CYS A 39 -0.66 10.74 -6.65
C CYS A 39 -2.04 11.20 -6.18
N LYS A 40 -3.09 10.76 -6.89
CA LYS A 40 -4.49 11.10 -6.61
C LYS A 40 -5.27 9.83 -6.28
N MET A 41 -6.05 9.91 -5.22
CA MET A 41 -6.86 8.80 -4.72
C MET A 41 -8.34 9.03 -5.04
N TYR A 42 -9.03 7.94 -5.37
CA TYR A 42 -10.47 7.90 -5.62
C TYR A 42 -11.05 6.62 -5.05
N PHE A 43 -12.25 6.70 -4.47
CA PHE A 43 -13.06 5.50 -4.23
C PHE A 43 -13.64 5.00 -5.54
N SER A 44 -13.56 3.69 -5.79
CA SER A 44 -13.96 3.06 -7.04
C SER A 44 -14.91 1.89 -6.80
N LYS A 45 -16.10 1.94 -7.41
CA LYS A 45 -17.08 0.84 -7.45
C LYS A 45 -16.94 -0.08 -8.66
N ASP A 46 -16.08 0.26 -9.61
CA ASP A 46 -16.04 -0.43 -10.91
C ASP A 46 -15.75 -1.93 -10.75
N THR A 47 -15.00 -2.31 -9.71
CA THR A 47 -14.61 -3.69 -9.39
C THR A 47 -14.01 -3.79 -7.97
N PRO A 48 -14.73 -3.55 -6.87
CA PRO A 48 -14.21 -3.92 -5.55
C PRO A 48 -14.04 -5.45 -5.45
N THR A 49 -13.19 -5.91 -4.53
CA THR A 49 -13.12 -7.34 -4.16
C THR A 49 -14.14 -7.69 -3.06
N GLY A 50 -14.66 -6.68 -2.35
CA GLY A 50 -15.82 -6.73 -1.45
C GLY A 50 -17.09 -6.11 -2.06
N ASP A 51 -18.02 -5.72 -1.20
CA ASP A 51 -19.36 -5.23 -1.61
C ASP A 51 -19.41 -3.69 -1.77
N GLY A 52 -18.35 -2.98 -1.42
CA GLY A 52 -18.30 -1.51 -1.37
C GLY A 52 -17.37 -0.88 -2.40
N TYR A 53 -16.30 -0.23 -1.92
CA TYR A 53 -15.32 0.46 -2.77
C TYR A 53 -13.95 -0.22 -2.69
N SER A 54 -13.12 0.12 -3.67
CA SER A 54 -11.67 -0.05 -3.58
C SER A 54 -10.99 1.32 -3.73
N ILE A 55 -9.74 1.41 -3.31
CA ILE A 55 -8.92 2.59 -3.59
C ILE A 55 -8.39 2.50 -5.01
N ARG A 56 -8.63 3.53 -5.82
CA ARG A 56 -7.97 3.75 -7.11
C ARG A 56 -6.98 4.89 -6.98
N LEU A 57 -5.70 4.59 -7.11
CA LEU A 57 -4.62 5.57 -7.21
C LEU A 57 -4.33 5.83 -8.69
N ARG A 58 -4.42 7.10 -9.10
CA ARG A 58 -3.77 7.58 -10.33
C ARG A 58 -2.47 8.24 -9.93
N TYR A 59 -1.37 7.84 -10.55
CA TYR A 59 -0.07 8.40 -10.24
C TYR A 59 0.67 8.82 -11.52
N ASP A 60 1.54 9.80 -11.38
CA ASP A 60 2.51 10.25 -12.36
C ASP A 60 3.78 10.65 -11.63
N ILE A 61 4.91 10.03 -11.99
CA ILE A 61 6.24 10.33 -11.47
C ILE A 61 7.16 10.93 -12.54
N ASP A 62 6.68 11.20 -13.75
CA ASP A 62 7.44 12.03 -14.69
C ASP A 62 7.41 13.48 -14.21
N SER A 63 8.60 14.08 -14.12
CA SER A 63 8.77 15.47 -13.71
C SER A 63 9.93 16.08 -14.46
N PRO A 64 9.89 17.35 -14.87
CA PRO A 64 11.06 18.04 -15.40
C PRO A 64 12.03 18.50 -14.29
N ILE A 65 11.66 18.35 -13.01
CA ILE A 65 12.50 18.71 -11.87
C ILE A 65 13.36 17.51 -11.46
N THR A 66 14.65 17.75 -11.28
CA THR A 66 15.57 16.74 -10.75
C THR A 66 15.54 16.76 -9.22
N TYR A 67 14.93 15.74 -8.61
CA TYR A 67 14.93 15.54 -7.16
C TYR A 67 16.10 14.69 -6.67
N ASP A 68 16.62 13.83 -7.54
CA ASP A 68 17.78 12.97 -7.31
C ASP A 68 18.69 13.09 -8.53
N SER A 69 19.94 13.50 -8.33
CA SER A 69 20.90 13.69 -9.42
C SER A 69 21.22 12.40 -10.18
N GLU A 70 21.10 11.24 -9.54
CA GLU A 70 21.30 9.94 -10.20
C GLU A 70 20.12 9.56 -11.10
N TYR A 71 18.93 10.11 -10.82
CA TYR A 71 17.70 9.83 -11.54
C TYR A 71 17.02 11.16 -11.92
N PRO A 72 17.52 11.84 -12.97
CA PRO A 72 16.93 13.08 -13.42
C PRO A 72 15.56 12.85 -14.04
N ASN A 73 14.75 13.90 -13.99
CA ASN A 73 13.40 13.93 -14.55
C ASN A 73 12.44 12.86 -13.99
N ILE A 74 12.60 12.48 -12.72
CA ILE A 74 11.71 11.55 -12.05
C ILE A 74 11.42 12.01 -10.62
N ALA A 75 10.14 12.05 -10.29
CA ALA A 75 9.63 12.34 -8.96
C ALA A 75 9.37 11.05 -8.17
N PHE A 76 8.87 11.21 -6.94
CA PHE A 76 8.33 10.11 -6.16
C PHE A 76 7.11 10.60 -5.39
N ASN A 77 6.11 9.73 -5.28
CA ASN A 77 4.84 10.01 -4.62
C ASN A 77 4.23 8.69 -4.14
N GLY A 78 3.07 8.76 -3.50
CA GLY A 78 2.48 7.54 -2.96
C GLY A 78 1.20 7.72 -2.19
N PHE A 79 0.83 6.64 -1.52
CA PHE A 79 -0.35 6.50 -0.68
C PHE A 79 0.08 5.91 0.66
N TYR A 80 -0.52 6.36 1.76
CA TYR A 80 -0.26 5.85 3.10
C TYR A 80 -1.55 5.52 3.84
N ILE A 81 -1.42 4.60 4.79
CA ILE A 81 -2.41 4.27 5.81
C ILE A 81 -1.70 4.33 7.16
N LYS A 82 -2.18 5.15 8.09
CA LYS A 82 -1.69 5.16 9.48
C LYS A 82 -2.18 3.90 10.19
N LEU A 83 -1.33 3.32 11.04
CA LEU A 83 -1.67 2.15 11.85
C LEU A 83 -1.75 2.48 13.34
N ASN A 84 -1.53 3.74 13.73
CA ASN A 84 -1.67 4.25 15.10
C ASN A 84 -0.96 3.39 16.17
N GLY A 85 0.21 2.83 15.84
CA GLY A 85 0.98 2.02 16.78
C GLY A 85 0.46 0.60 16.94
N LEU A 86 -0.28 0.06 15.94
CA LEU A 86 -0.75 -1.32 15.91
C LEU A 86 0.42 -2.28 16.13
N ASP A 87 0.31 -3.13 17.15
CA ASP A 87 1.30 -4.17 17.43
C ASP A 87 1.08 -5.36 16.49
N ILE A 88 2.02 -5.58 15.57
CA ILE A 88 1.97 -6.67 14.60
C ILE A 88 2.73 -7.93 15.07
N SER A 89 3.21 -7.96 16.31
CA SER A 89 4.06 -9.05 16.81
C SER A 89 3.39 -10.41 16.75
N GLY A 90 2.06 -10.43 16.80
CA GLY A 90 1.25 -11.63 16.66
C GLY A 90 0.98 -12.07 15.21
N PHE A 91 1.50 -11.40 14.18
CA PHE A 91 1.18 -11.71 12.77
C PHE A 91 2.44 -11.96 11.95
N ASP A 92 2.33 -12.80 10.92
CA ASP A 92 3.45 -13.24 10.08
C ASP A 92 3.43 -12.66 8.68
N TYR A 93 2.24 -12.34 8.17
CA TYR A 93 2.06 -11.86 6.81
C TYR A 93 1.21 -10.60 6.78
N LEU A 94 1.61 -9.67 5.92
CA LEU A 94 0.74 -8.59 5.44
C LEU A 94 0.24 -8.98 4.05
N GLY A 95 -1.07 -9.05 3.89
CA GLY A 95 -1.76 -9.33 2.64
C GLY A 95 -2.43 -8.10 2.07
N VAL A 96 -2.47 -7.99 0.75
CA VAL A 96 -3.17 -6.92 0.03
C VAL A 96 -3.68 -7.44 -1.32
N ASN A 97 -4.89 -7.04 -1.71
CA ASN A 97 -5.38 -7.23 -3.07
C ASN A 97 -4.90 -6.06 -3.92
N LEU A 98 -4.28 -6.37 -5.07
CA LEU A 98 -3.84 -5.35 -6.02
C LEU A 98 -4.26 -5.70 -7.45
N LYS A 99 -4.52 -4.67 -8.24
CA LYS A 99 -4.52 -4.73 -9.71
C LYS A 99 -4.13 -3.37 -10.27
N GLY A 100 -3.64 -3.30 -11.50
CA GLY A 100 -3.27 -2.01 -12.07
C GLY A 100 -2.60 -2.09 -13.43
N THR A 101 -2.10 -0.95 -13.88
CA THR A 101 -1.31 -0.83 -15.12
C THR A 101 0.18 -1.06 -14.88
N THR A 102 0.68 -0.75 -13.67
CA THR A 102 2.07 -1.08 -13.29
C THR A 102 2.20 -2.54 -12.87
N PRO A 103 3.24 -3.25 -13.31
CA PRO A 103 3.49 -4.63 -12.89
C PRO A 103 4.15 -4.73 -11.50
N GLN A 104 4.48 -3.60 -10.87
CA GLN A 104 5.20 -3.55 -9.61
C GLN A 104 4.87 -2.28 -8.81
N VAL A 105 4.87 -2.42 -7.48
CA VAL A 105 4.89 -1.28 -6.55
C VAL A 105 5.80 -1.57 -5.37
N LYS A 106 6.44 -0.53 -4.81
CA LYS A 106 7.17 -0.61 -3.54
C LYS A 106 6.19 -0.39 -2.39
N MET A 107 6.26 -1.23 -1.36
CA MET A 107 5.52 -1.08 -0.11
C MET A 107 6.49 -0.96 1.05
N GLU A 108 6.30 0.01 1.92
CA GLU A 108 7.09 0.25 3.12
C GLU A 108 6.21 0.08 4.36
N VAL A 109 6.68 -0.69 5.34
CA VAL A 109 6.05 -0.84 6.65
C VAL A 109 6.92 -0.10 7.66
N LYS A 110 6.45 1.05 8.17
CA LYS A 110 7.23 1.92 9.06
C LYS A 110 6.87 1.69 10.51
N PHE A 111 7.87 1.49 11.36
CA PHE A 111 7.74 1.21 12.79
C PHE A 111 7.83 2.50 13.62
N GLU A 112 7.33 2.46 14.85
CA GLU A 112 7.36 3.63 15.76
C GLU A 112 8.77 4.02 16.18
N ASP A 113 9.71 3.07 16.16
CA ASP A 113 11.13 3.31 16.45
C ASP A 113 11.91 3.99 15.32
N GLY A 114 11.23 4.39 14.24
CA GLY A 114 11.82 5.11 13.10
C GLY A 114 12.40 4.20 12.01
N ASN A 115 12.49 2.88 12.23
CA ASN A 115 12.90 1.94 11.18
C ASN A 115 11.73 1.56 10.26
N PHE A 116 12.04 0.96 9.11
CA PHE A 116 11.04 0.42 8.20
C PHE A 116 11.50 -0.85 7.49
N GLU A 117 10.55 -1.67 7.06
CA GLU A 117 10.79 -2.77 6.11
C GLU A 117 10.29 -2.39 4.71
N LYS A 118 11.11 -2.67 3.68
CA LYS A 118 10.77 -2.45 2.28
C LYS A 118 10.42 -3.77 1.59
N PHE A 119 9.33 -3.78 0.85
CA PHE A 119 8.89 -4.88 0.01
C PHE A 119 8.71 -4.40 -1.43
N ILE A 120 9.10 -5.22 -2.39
CA ILE A 120 8.77 -4.99 -3.79
C ILE A 120 7.73 -6.03 -4.21
N ILE A 121 6.50 -5.59 -4.41
CA ILE A 121 5.41 -6.45 -4.89
C ILE A 121 5.50 -6.48 -6.42
N ARG A 122 5.62 -7.67 -7.00
CA ARG A 122 5.83 -7.89 -8.44
C ARG A 122 4.71 -8.71 -9.05
N GLY A 123 4.57 -8.61 -10.38
CA GLY A 123 3.58 -9.38 -11.13
C GLY A 123 2.15 -8.88 -10.93
N ILE A 124 1.99 -7.57 -10.69
CA ILE A 124 0.67 -6.92 -10.62
C ILE A 124 0.03 -7.00 -12.00
N LYS A 125 -1.21 -7.49 -12.06
CA LYS A 125 -1.96 -7.73 -13.29
C LYS A 125 -3.09 -6.72 -13.43
N ARG A 126 -3.75 -6.74 -14.59
CA ARG A 126 -4.95 -5.92 -14.84
C ARG A 126 -6.21 -6.42 -14.11
N PHE A 127 -6.15 -7.63 -13.55
CA PHE A 127 -7.18 -8.24 -12.73
C PHE A 127 -6.68 -8.43 -11.30
N TRP A 128 -7.61 -8.52 -10.35
CA TRP A 128 -7.29 -8.68 -8.94
C TRP A 128 -6.49 -9.95 -8.66
N ASP A 129 -5.44 -9.79 -7.87
CA ASP A 129 -4.68 -10.89 -7.31
C ASP A 129 -4.29 -10.56 -5.86
N LYS A 130 -4.03 -11.61 -5.09
CA LYS A 130 -3.67 -11.52 -3.66
C LYS A 130 -2.17 -11.59 -3.50
N TYR A 131 -1.59 -10.58 -2.89
CA TYR A 131 -0.15 -10.52 -2.60
C TYR A 131 0.07 -10.61 -1.11
N TYR A 132 1.01 -11.47 -0.70
CA TYR A 132 1.43 -11.61 0.70
C TYR A 132 2.92 -11.34 0.82
N VAL A 133 3.30 -10.55 1.81
CA VAL A 133 4.69 -10.36 2.21
C VAL A 133 4.91 -10.89 3.62
N TYR A 134 6.04 -11.55 3.84
CA TYR A 134 6.41 -12.05 5.15
C TYR A 134 7.04 -10.93 5.98
N LEU A 135 6.47 -10.66 7.16
CA LEU A 135 6.91 -9.63 8.10
C LEU A 135 8.03 -10.19 8.98
N LYS A 136 9.27 -9.83 8.67
CA LYS A 136 10.45 -10.32 9.40
C LYS A 136 10.57 -9.63 10.75
N ARG A 137 10.41 -8.30 10.77
CA ARG A 137 10.39 -7.47 11.97
C ARG A 137 9.01 -7.50 12.60
N LYS A 138 9.01 -7.56 13.93
CA LYS A 138 7.85 -7.51 14.80
C LYS A 138 7.89 -6.22 15.63
N GLY A 139 6.74 -5.79 16.14
CA GLY A 139 6.60 -4.60 16.97
C GLY A 139 5.46 -3.69 16.54
N ARG A 140 5.48 -2.44 16.99
CA ARG A 140 4.45 -1.44 16.69
C ARG A 140 4.70 -0.72 15.38
N VAL A 141 3.68 -0.70 14.53
CA VAL A 141 3.73 -0.09 13.19
C VAL A 141 3.00 1.24 13.19
N LYS A 142 3.68 2.26 12.66
CA LYS A 142 3.18 3.62 12.51
C LYS A 142 2.32 3.78 11.25
N GLU A 143 2.80 3.27 10.12
CA GLU A 143 2.12 3.39 8.83
C GLU A 143 2.58 2.34 7.80
N ILE A 144 1.70 2.03 6.85
CA ILE A 144 2.02 1.33 5.61
C ILE A 144 2.01 2.36 4.48
N VAL A 145 3.00 2.31 3.60
CA VAL A 145 3.13 3.27 2.48
C VAL A 145 3.35 2.51 1.18
N PHE A 146 2.53 2.78 0.17
CA PHE A 146 2.75 2.39 -1.21
C PHE A 146 3.44 3.54 -1.94
N VAL A 147 4.56 3.26 -2.57
CA VAL A 147 5.45 4.28 -3.14
C VAL A 147 5.65 4.03 -4.62
N PHE A 148 5.47 5.08 -5.41
CA PHE A 148 5.89 5.19 -6.79
C PHE A 148 7.16 6.05 -6.83
N ASP A 149 8.23 5.50 -7.38
CA ASP A 149 9.56 6.11 -7.46
C ASP A 149 10.31 5.58 -8.70
N LYS A 150 11.60 5.88 -8.79
CA LYS A 150 12.51 5.41 -9.84
C LYS A 150 12.48 3.89 -10.13
N ASP A 151 12.08 3.06 -9.18
CA ASP A 151 12.00 1.61 -9.35
C ASP A 151 10.62 1.17 -9.91
N THR A 152 9.71 2.12 -10.18
CA THR A 152 8.37 1.90 -10.73
C THR A 152 8.43 1.82 -12.26
N PRO A 153 8.08 0.67 -12.88
CA PRO A 153 8.32 0.47 -14.31
C PRO A 153 7.49 1.35 -15.24
N ILE A 154 6.28 1.73 -14.81
CA ILE A 154 5.36 2.58 -15.56
C ILE A 154 5.27 3.92 -14.83
N ARG A 155 5.67 5.02 -15.45
CA ARG A 155 5.81 6.32 -14.80
C ARG A 155 4.49 7.06 -14.58
N GLU A 156 3.53 6.92 -15.50
CA GLU A 156 2.14 7.35 -15.30
C GLU A 156 1.21 6.14 -15.36
N GLY A 157 0.41 5.92 -14.32
CA GLY A 157 -0.41 4.73 -14.25
C GLY A 157 -1.54 4.75 -13.23
N VAL A 158 -2.13 3.58 -13.06
CA VAL A 158 -3.21 3.32 -12.12
C VAL A 158 -2.89 2.08 -11.30
N LEU A 159 -3.05 2.18 -9.98
CA LEU A 159 -3.02 1.06 -9.06
C LEU A 159 -4.32 1.04 -8.26
N TYR A 160 -4.96 -0.12 -8.19
CA TYR A 160 -6.09 -0.36 -7.29
C TYR A 160 -5.60 -1.16 -6.09
N ILE A 161 -6.07 -0.77 -4.91
CA ILE A 161 -5.74 -1.37 -3.61
C ILE A 161 -7.04 -1.72 -2.90
N ASP A 162 -7.09 -2.92 -2.34
CA ASP A 162 -8.22 -3.42 -1.60
C ASP A 162 -7.76 -4.46 -0.56
N ASN A 163 -8.55 -4.70 0.49
CA ASN A 163 -8.42 -5.79 1.44
C ASN A 163 -6.98 -5.96 2.00
N ILE A 164 -6.57 -4.98 2.79
CA ILE A 164 -5.29 -4.99 3.50
C ILE A 164 -5.46 -5.71 4.84
N VAL A 165 -4.66 -6.75 5.06
CA VAL A 165 -4.89 -7.71 6.14
C VAL A 165 -3.59 -8.16 6.79
N LEU A 166 -3.61 -8.43 8.09
CA LEU A 166 -2.57 -9.16 8.80
C LEU A 166 -3.02 -10.60 9.04
N ARG A 167 -2.10 -11.56 8.85
CA ARG A 167 -2.38 -12.99 9.05
C ARG A 167 -1.27 -13.66 9.85
N LYS A 168 -1.64 -14.53 10.79
CA LYS A 168 -0.75 -15.54 11.38
C LYS A 168 -0.43 -16.61 10.35
N ARG A 169 0.73 -17.22 10.47
CA ARG A 169 1.05 -18.45 9.76
C ARG A 169 0.14 -19.56 10.27
N GLU A 170 -0.65 -20.16 9.39
CA GLU A 170 -1.40 -21.36 9.74
C GLU A 170 -0.41 -22.53 9.88
N TYR A 171 -0.19 -23.01 11.10
CA TYR A 171 0.41 -24.33 11.32
C TYR A 171 -0.67 -25.37 11.06
N ARG A 172 -0.67 -25.97 9.86
CA ARG A 172 -1.34 -27.26 9.69
C ARG A 172 -0.52 -28.30 10.45
N ARG A 173 -1.06 -28.78 11.57
CA ARG A 173 -0.62 -30.05 12.16
C ARG A 173 -1.04 -31.12 11.13
N ILE A 174 -0.06 -31.74 10.48
CA ILE A 174 -0.31 -32.98 9.75
C ILE A 174 -0.49 -34.02 10.85
N GLU A 175 -1.73 -34.49 11.05
CA GLU A 175 -2.00 -35.71 11.80
C GLU A 175 -1.58 -36.93 10.98
#